data_AF-A0A535MXG3-F1
#
_entry.id   AF-A0A535MXG3-F1
#
_cell.length_a   1.000
_cell.length_b   1.000
_cell.length_c   1.000
_cell.angle_alpha   90.00
_cell.angle_beta   90.00
_cell.angle_gamma   90.00
#
_symmetry.space_group_name_H-M   'P 1'
#
loop_
_entity.id
_entity.type
_entity.pdbx_description
1 polymer ?
#
loop_
_entity_poly.entity_id
_entity_poly.type
_entity_poly.pdbx_seq_one_letter_code
_entity_poly.pdbx_strand_id
1 'polypeptide(L)'
;MLLVCSSRCGGELFRALFAEVEIDSSGEYQDYRVTQPGYVCLNCGSPALDLGEVPAAMEEEAREDEPAVAPTDVLCPVCETMVQLDANMECPNCGSPLEVA
;
A
#
# COMPACT_ATOMS: atom_id res chain seq x y z
N MET A 1 -11.06 8.91 4.74
CA MET A 1 -11.18 8.26 6.06
C MET A 1 -11.95 6.97 5.92
N LEU A 2 -11.28 5.84 6.20
CA LEU A 2 -11.81 4.49 6.22
C LEU A 2 -11.43 3.86 7.56
N LEU A 3 -12.32 3.95 8.55
CA LEU A 3 -12.06 3.41 9.88
C LEU A 3 -12.32 1.90 9.93
N VAL A 4 -11.33 1.14 10.40
CA VAL A 4 -11.41 -0.31 10.56
C VAL A 4 -11.04 -0.68 11.99
N CYS A 5 -11.91 -1.45 12.65
CA CYS A 5 -11.61 -2.03 13.96
C CYS A 5 -10.45 -3.02 13.85
N SER A 6 -9.38 -2.82 14.63
CA SER A 6 -8.21 -3.72 14.66
C SER A 6 -8.57 -5.18 14.97
N SER A 7 -9.57 -5.40 15.84
CA SER A 7 -10.09 -6.72 16.20
C SER A 7 -11.10 -7.29 15.20
N ARG A 8 -11.41 -6.59 14.10
CA ARG A 8 -12.35 -7.01 13.04
C ARG A 8 -13.72 -7.49 13.55
N CYS A 9 -14.25 -6.85 14.59
CA CYS A 9 -15.49 -7.27 15.24
C CYS A 9 -16.79 -6.95 14.46
N GLY A 10 -16.71 -6.41 13.24
CA GLY A 10 -17.86 -6.00 12.42
C GLY A 10 -18.56 -4.70 12.85
N GLY A 11 -17.98 -3.94 13.79
CA GLY A 11 -18.55 -2.66 14.21
C GLY A 11 -18.29 -1.53 13.20
N GLU A 12 -19.30 -0.71 12.95
CA GLU A 12 -19.25 0.43 12.00
C GLU A 12 -19.29 1.80 12.71
N LEU A 13 -19.50 1.81 14.02
CA LEU A 13 -19.52 3.03 14.83
C LEU A 13 -18.21 3.19 15.60
N PHE A 14 -17.62 4.38 15.49
CA PHE A 14 -16.33 4.72 16.08
C PHE A 14 -16.43 6.04 16.83
N ARG A 15 -15.62 6.19 17.88
CA ARG A 15 -15.46 7.46 18.60
C ARG A 15 -14.06 7.99 18.33
N ALA A 16 -13.99 9.24 17.87
CA ALA A 16 -12.76 10.00 17.81
C ALA A 16 -12.29 10.34 19.24
N LEU A 17 -11.02 10.08 19.52
CA LEU A 17 -10.34 10.47 20.74
C LEU A 17 -9.37 11.60 20.40
N PHE A 18 -9.31 12.60 21.28
CA PHE A 18 -8.36 13.69 21.18
C PHE A 18 -7.11 13.38 22.00
N ALA A 19 -6.02 14.12 21.75
CA ALA A 19 -4.83 14.08 22.59
C ALA A 19 -5.19 14.40 24.05
N GLU A 20 -4.51 13.74 24.98
CA GLU A 20 -4.58 14.10 26.39
C GLU A 20 -3.86 15.43 26.57
N VAL A 21 -4.46 16.36 27.30
CA VAL A 21 -3.86 17.68 27.58
C VAL A 21 -3.37 17.74 29.02
N GLU A 22 -2.18 18.29 29.21
CA GLU A 22 -1.58 18.54 30.50
C GLU A 22 -1.87 19.98 30.92
N ILE A 23 -2.44 20.12 32.11
CA ILE A 23 -2.75 21.42 32.72
C ILE A 23 -2.07 21.51 34.08
N ASP A 24 -1.66 22.71 34.46
CA ASP A 24 -1.14 22.96 35.80
C ASP A 24 -2.24 23.18 36.85
N SER A 25 -1.84 23.45 38.09
CA SER A 25 -2.77 23.69 39.20
C SER A 25 -3.60 24.96 39.06
N SER A 26 -3.21 25.90 38.20
CA SER A 26 -3.99 27.09 37.83
C SER A 26 -4.98 26.83 36.69
N GLY A 27 -4.90 25.65 36.06
CA GLY A 27 -5.67 25.31 34.87
C GLY A 27 -5.07 25.87 33.57
N GLU A 28 -3.81 26.32 33.59
CA GLU A 28 -3.11 26.77 32.38
C GLU A 28 -2.62 25.56 31.58
N TYR A 29 -2.75 25.63 30.26
CA TYR A 29 -2.27 24.62 29.34
C TYR A 29 -0.73 24.56 29.38
N GLN A 30 -0.19 23.35 29.48
CA GLN A 30 1.25 23.11 29.46
C GLN A 30 1.68 22.34 28.20
N ASP A 31 1.02 21.22 27.92
CA ASP A 31 1.37 20.38 26.76
C ASP A 31 0.21 19.45 26.33
N TYR A 32 0.39 18.70 25.25
CA TYR A 32 -0.46 17.59 24.85
C TYR A 32 0.36 16.32 24.58
N ARG A 33 -0.21 15.17 24.89
CA ARG A 33 0.38 13.86 24.62
C ARG A 33 -0.61 12.97 23.87
N VAL A 34 -0.09 12.20 22.91
CA VAL A 34 -0.88 11.20 22.16
C VAL A 34 -0.46 9.82 22.65
N THR A 35 -1.07 9.38 23.75
CA THR A 35 -0.81 8.08 24.40
C THR A 35 -1.84 7.01 24.00
N GLN A 36 -2.94 7.43 23.37
CA GLN A 36 -4.07 6.58 22.98
C GLN A 36 -4.31 6.62 21.46
N PRO A 37 -4.95 5.57 20.90
CA PRO A 37 -5.35 5.57 19.50
C PRO A 37 -6.37 6.69 19.23
N GLY A 38 -6.25 7.36 18.08
CA GLY A 38 -7.15 8.45 17.69
C GLY A 38 -8.61 8.03 17.49
N TYR A 39 -8.89 6.73 17.34
CA TYR A 39 -10.24 6.19 17.23
C TYR A 39 -10.40 4.88 17.99
N VAL A 40 -11.58 4.67 18.58
CA VAL A 40 -11.98 3.42 19.23
C VAL A 40 -13.31 2.91 18.67
N CYS A 41 -13.42 1.60 18.49
CA CYS A 41 -14.65 0.94 18.05
C CYS A 41 -15.68 0.93 19.19
N LEU A 42 -16.88 1.44 18.95
CA LEU A 42 -17.95 1.47 19.96
C LEU A 42 -18.60 0.10 20.20
N ASN A 43 -18.38 -0.87 19.31
CA ASN A 43 -18.90 -2.22 19.47
C ASN A 43 -18.07 -3.07 20.45
N CYS A 44 -16.74 -2.94 20.43
CA CYS A 44 -15.85 -3.83 21.20
C CYS A 44 -14.75 -3.10 22.00
N GLY A 45 -14.65 -1.78 21.92
CA GLY A 45 -13.64 -0.98 22.61
C GLY A 45 -12.22 -1.07 22.06
N SER A 46 -11.97 -1.89 21.03
CA SER A 46 -10.65 -2.01 20.42
C SER A 46 -10.26 -0.75 19.63
N PRO A 47 -8.95 -0.47 19.47
CA PRO A 47 -8.47 0.61 18.61
C PRO A 47 -8.99 0.47 17.18
N ALA A 48 -9.29 1.59 16.54
CA ALA A 48 -9.61 1.65 15.11
C ALA A 48 -8.50 2.37 14.34
N LEU A 49 -8.22 1.87 13.14
CA LEU A 49 -7.20 2.39 12.23
C LEU A 49 -7.90 3.12 11.08
N ASP A 50 -7.43 4.31 10.70
CA ASP A 50 -7.84 4.95 9.45
C ASP A 50 -6.97 4.44 8.31
N LEU A 51 -7.55 3.65 7.42
CA LEU A 51 -6.89 3.08 6.25
C LEU A 51 -7.20 3.88 4.97
N GLY A 52 -7.72 5.10 5.08
CA GLY A 52 -8.16 5.89 3.93
C GLY A 52 -7.06 6.21 2.92
N GLU A 53 -5.81 6.37 3.38
CA GLU A 53 -4.65 6.67 2.53
C GLU A 53 -3.95 5.41 2.00
N VAL A 54 -4.27 4.23 2.53
CA VAL A 54 -3.58 2.97 2.16
C VAL A 54 -3.73 2.64 0.67
N PRO A 55 -4.92 2.78 0.03
CA PRO A 55 -5.04 2.52 -1.40
C PRO A 55 -4.12 3.38 -2.26
N ALA A 56 -4.05 4.68 -1.97
CA ALA A 56 -3.19 5.61 -2.72
C ALA A 56 -1.70 5.29 -2.50
N ALA A 57 -1.30 4.97 -1.27
CA ALA A 57 0.07 4.56 -0.96
C ALA A 57 0.45 3.25 -1.67
N MET A 58 -0.45 2.27 -1.73
CA MET A 58 -0.22 1.02 -2.44
C MET A 58 -0.12 1.21 -3.96
N GLU A 59 -0.91 2.12 -4.54
CA GLU A 59 -0.80 2.47 -5.96
C GLU A 59 0.52 3.17 -6.29
N GLU A 60 1.01 4.03 -5.38
CA GLU A 60 2.31 4.69 -5.52
C GLU A 60 3.45 3.68 -5.45
N GLU A 61 3.47 2.80 -4.45
CA GLU A 61 4.44 1.71 -4.32
C GLU A 61 4.43 0.80 -5.56
N ALA A 62 3.25 0.41 -6.05
CA ALA A 62 3.12 -0.41 -7.25
C ALA A 62 3.74 0.25 -8.50
N ARG A 63 3.63 1.58 -8.63
CA ARG A 63 4.24 2.34 -9.73
C ARG A 63 5.76 2.46 -9.58
N GLU A 64 6.26 2.54 -8.35
CA GLU A 64 7.71 2.50 -8.09
C GLU A 64 8.32 1.13 -8.42
N ASP A 65 7.55 0.07 -8.16
CA ASP A 65 7.93 -1.32 -8.44
C ASP A 65 7.60 -1.79 -9.87
N GLU A 66 7.03 -0.93 -10.74
CA GLU A 66 6.82 -1.28 -12.15
C GLU A 66 8.18 -1.57 -12.80
N PRO A 67 8.47 -2.82 -13.19
CA PRO A 67 9.74 -3.14 -13.81
C PRO A 67 9.82 -2.34 -15.10
N ALA A 68 10.85 -1.50 -15.23
CA ALA A 68 11.20 -0.95 -16.51
C ALA A 68 11.35 -2.13 -17.48
N VAL A 69 10.52 -2.16 -18.54
CA VAL A 69 10.61 -3.17 -19.59
C VAL A 69 11.94 -2.94 -20.30
N ALA A 70 13.00 -3.51 -19.74
CA ALA A 70 14.32 -3.46 -20.31
C ALA A 70 14.32 -4.44 -21.48
N PRO A 71 14.73 -3.99 -22.69
CA PRO A 71 14.87 -4.89 -23.82
C PRO A 71 15.89 -5.98 -23.40
N THR A 72 15.38 -7.21 -23.29
CA THR A 72 16.16 -8.37 -22.83
C THR A 72 16.63 -9.11 -24.08
N ASP A 73 17.94 -9.26 -24.23
CA ASP A 73 18.53 -10.11 -25.26
C ASP A 73 18.20 -11.59 -24.96
N VAL A 74 17.34 -12.20 -25.78
CA VAL A 74 16.91 -13.60 -25.64
C VAL A 74 17.34 -14.41 -26.86
N LEU A 75 17.88 -15.62 -26.63
CA LEU A 75 18.28 -16.52 -27.71
C LEU A 75 17.04 -17.27 -28.18
N CYS A 76 16.61 -17.04 -29.42
CA CYS A 76 15.46 -17.75 -29.95
C CYS A 76 15.78 -19.26 -30.08
N PRO A 77 15.01 -20.17 -29.45
CA PRO A 77 15.25 -21.62 -29.53
C PRO A 77 14.92 -22.22 -30.90
N VAL A 78 14.27 -21.44 -31.79
CA VAL A 78 13.85 -21.90 -33.13
C VAL A 78 14.87 -21.54 -34.20
N CYS A 79 15.29 -20.27 -34.25
CA CYS A 79 16.24 -19.79 -35.26
C CYS A 79 17.65 -19.53 -34.71
N GLU A 80 17.88 -19.82 -33.42
CA GLU A 80 19.17 -19.71 -32.72
C GLU A 80 19.81 -18.32 -32.84
N THR A 81 18.98 -17.30 -33.06
CA THR A 81 19.42 -15.91 -33.22
C THR A 81 19.17 -15.15 -31.92
N MET A 82 20.16 -14.37 -31.49
CA MET A 82 20.02 -13.42 -30.39
C MET A 82 19.09 -12.28 -30.84
N VAL A 83 17.95 -12.12 -30.18
CA VAL A 83 16.94 -11.12 -30.54
C VAL A 83 16.54 -10.29 -29.34
N GLN A 84 16.20 -9.04 -29.60
CA GLN A 84 15.57 -8.16 -28.64
C GLN A 84 14.05 -8.32 -28.75
N LEU A 85 13.42 -8.68 -27.64
CA LEU A 85 11.97 -8.85 -27.58
C LEU A 85 11.27 -7.51 -27.37
N ASP A 86 10.19 -7.30 -28.11
CA ASP A 86 9.24 -6.21 -27.88
C ASP A 86 8.05 -6.69 -27.02
N ALA A 87 7.08 -5.82 -26.80
CA ALA A 87 5.91 -6.11 -25.96
C ALA A 87 5.05 -7.30 -26.46
N ASN A 88 5.19 -7.73 -27.72
CA ASN A 88 4.42 -8.86 -28.27
C ASN A 88 5.09 -10.21 -27.97
N MET A 89 6.30 -10.23 -27.41
CA MET A 89 7.06 -11.44 -27.08
C MET A 89 7.24 -12.41 -28.26
N GLU A 90 7.39 -11.88 -29.48
CA GLU A 90 7.62 -12.66 -30.69
C GLU A 90 9.04 -12.44 -31.22
N CYS A 91 9.66 -13.51 -31.74
CA CYS A 91 10.95 -13.38 -32.42
C CYS A 91 10.75 -12.62 -33.74
N PRO A 92 11.40 -11.46 -33.95
CA PRO A 92 11.23 -10.66 -35.18
C PRO A 92 11.77 -11.35 -36.43
N ASN A 93 12.60 -12.38 -36.27
CA ASN A 93 13.23 -13.07 -37.39
C ASN A 93 12.42 -14.29 -37.89
N CYS A 94 11.70 -14.99 -37.01
CA CYS A 94 10.97 -16.22 -37.38
C CYS A 94 9.50 -16.27 -36.92
N GLY A 95 9.03 -15.28 -36.16
CA GLY A 95 7.65 -15.22 -35.67
C GLY A 95 7.30 -16.24 -34.60
N SER A 96 8.30 -16.90 -33.98
CA SER A 96 8.03 -17.80 -32.85
C SER A 96 7.65 -16.99 -31.62
N PRO A 97 6.61 -17.38 -30.86
CA PRO A 97 6.38 -16.85 -29.53
C PRO A 97 7.54 -17.28 -28.61
N LEU A 98 7.99 -16.36 -27.75
CA LEU A 98 9.08 -16.57 -26.80
C LEU A 98 8.59 -16.21 -25.40
N GLU A 99 8.88 -17.06 -24.41
CA GLU A 99 8.60 -16.75 -23.00
C GLU A 99 9.93 -16.47 -22.29
N VAL A 100 9.97 -15.42 -21.47
CA VAL A 100 11.08 -15.12 -20.56
C VAL A 100 10.86 -15.91 -19.27
N ALA A 101 11.85 -16.72 -18.90
CA ALA A 101 11.84 -17.55 -17.69
C ALA A 101 12.23 -16.76 -16.44
#